data_AF-A0A1G4RZ11-F1
#
_entry.id   AF-A0A1G4RZ11-F1
#
_cell.length_a   1.000
_cell.length_b   1.000
_cell.length_c   1.000
_cell.angle_alpha   90.00
_cell.angle_beta   90.00
_cell.angle_gamma   90.00
#
_symmetry.space_group_name_H-M   'P 1'
#
loop_
_entity.id
_entity.type
_entity.pdbx_description
1 polymer ?
#
loop_
_entity_poly.entity_id
_entity_poly.type
_entity_poly.pdbx_seq_one_letter_code
_entity_poly.pdbx_strand_id
1 'polypeptide(L)' 'MSKYIPGNQKHLTLDDRKFIERSLNEGQSYKDIAKYLCKDPTTISKE' A
#
# COMPACT_ATOMS: atom_id res chain seq x y z
N MET A 1 -13.05 15.47 11.01
CA MET A 1 -11.65 15.91 10.92
C MET A 1 -11.13 15.53 9.52
N SER A 2 -11.43 16.35 8.52
CA SER A 2 -11.03 16.14 7.12
C SER A 2 -10.75 17.50 6.51
N LYS A 3 -9.71 18.16 7.02
CA LYS A 3 -9.20 19.42 6.47
C LYS A 3 -7.69 19.26 6.34
N TYR A 4 -7.19 19.56 5.15
CA TYR A 4 -5.77 19.56 4.72
C TYR A 4 -5.18 18.24 4.25
N ILE A 5 -5.46 17.82 3.01
CA ILE A 5 -4.40 17.30 2.12
C ILE A 5 -4.70 17.74 0.68
N PRO A 6 -3.97 18.72 0.12
CA PRO A 6 -3.98 18.93 -1.33
C PRO A 6 -3.40 17.69 -2.02
N GLY A 7 -4.27 16.83 -2.55
CA GLY A 7 -4.08 16.12 -3.82
C GLY A 7 -2.84 15.25 -4.04
N ASN A 8 -2.19 14.69 -3.02
CA ASN A 8 -1.18 13.62 -3.21
C ASN A 8 -1.49 12.36 -2.39
N GLN A 9 -2.79 12.05 -2.21
CA GLN A 9 -3.21 10.69 -1.91
C GLN A 9 -2.86 9.83 -3.13
N LYS A 10 -1.60 9.41 -3.26
CA LYS A 10 -1.20 8.39 -4.24
C LYS A 10 -1.84 7.07 -3.78
N HIS A 11 -3.12 6.90 -4.10
CA HIS A 11 -3.79 5.61 -4.06
C HIS A 11 -2.84 4.59 -4.70
N LEU A 12 -2.73 3.43 -4.06
CA LEU A 12 -2.01 2.29 -4.64
C LEU A 12 -2.48 2.13 -6.08
N THR A 13 -1.52 2.09 -7.01
CA THR A 13 -1.87 1.85 -8.41
C THR A 13 -2.44 0.44 -8.54
N LEU A 14 -3.11 0.15 -9.66
CA LEU A 14 -3.59 -1.21 -9.91
C LEU A 14 -2.46 -2.24 -9.89
N ASP A 15 -1.24 -1.82 -10.23
CA ASP A 15 -0.05 -2.67 -10.18
C ASP A 15 0.42 -2.91 -8.74
N ASP A 16 0.49 -1.84 -7.92
CA ASP A 16 0.78 -1.96 -6.50
C ASP A 16 -0.19 -2.94 -5.81
N ARG A 17 -1.49 -2.86 -6.13
CA ARG A 17 -2.52 -3.77 -5.58
C ARG A 17 -2.30 -5.23 -5.96
N LYS A 18 -2.02 -5.51 -7.24
CA LYS A 18 -1.71 -6.86 -7.71
C LYS A 18 -0.45 -7.40 -7.05
N PHE A 19 0.55 -6.55 -6.88
CA PHE A 19 1.79 -6.91 -6.19
C PHE A 19 1.51 -7.26 -4.72
N ILE A 20 0.74 -6.44 -4.01
CA ILE A 20 0.35 -6.70 -2.62
C ILE A 20 -0.40 -8.02 -2.51
N GLU A 21 -1.45 -8.24 -3.31
CA GLU A 21 -2.27 -9.45 -3.29
C GLU A 21 -1.41 -10.70 -3.51
N ARG A 22 -0.53 -10.65 -4.52
CA ARG A 22 0.38 -11.74 -4.83
C ARG A 22 1.39 -11.98 -3.71
N SER A 23 2.06 -10.94 -3.22
CA SER A 23 3.04 -11.06 -2.13
C SER A 23 2.41 -11.58 -0.84
N LEU A 24 1.17 -11.17 -0.54
CA LEU A 24 0.41 -11.70 0.60
C LEU A 24 0.06 -13.18 0.40
N ASN A 25 -0.33 -13.58 -0.82
CA ASN A 25 -0.57 -14.98 -1.16
C ASN A 25 0.71 -15.83 -1.03
N GLU A 26 1.86 -15.26 -1.36
CA GLU A 26 3.19 -15.86 -1.17
C GLU A 26 3.65 -15.85 0.31
N GLY A 27 2.87 -15.26 1.22
CA GLY A 27 3.16 -15.24 2.66
C GLY A 27 4.12 -14.12 3.10
N GLN A 28 4.36 -13.10 2.27
CA GLN A 28 5.17 -11.96 2.67
C GLN A 28 4.45 -11.08 3.69
N SER A 29 5.24 -10.47 4.59
CA SER A 29 4.74 -9.53 5.57
C SER A 29 4.46 -8.15 4.93
N TYR A 30 3.41 -7.48 5.41
CA TYR A 30 3.07 -6.11 5.00
C TYR A 30 4.24 -5.12 5.08
N LYS A 31 5.16 -5.29 6.05
CA LYS A 31 6.36 -4.46 6.19
C LYS A 31 7.32 -4.59 4.99
N ASP A 32 7.52 -5.80 4.49
CA ASP A 32 8.40 -6.06 3.34
C ASP A 32 7.80 -5.50 2.06
N ILE A 33 6.49 -5.70 1.87
CA ILE A 33 5.74 -5.19 0.72
C ILE A 33 5.72 -3.65 0.73
N ALA A 34 5.45 -3.06 1.89
CA ALA A 34 5.47 -1.61 2.10
C ALA A 34 6.87 -1.01 1.81
N LYS A 35 7.93 -1.71 2.22
CA LYS A 35 9.31 -1.29 1.95
C LYS A 35 9.65 -1.35 0.47
N TYR A 36 9.16 -2.37 -0.24
CA TYR A 36 9.36 -2.51 -1.68
C TYR A 36 8.63 -1.41 -2.48
N LEU A 37 7.39 -1.12 -2.11
CA LEU A 37 6.57 -0.10 -2.80
C LEU A 37 6.84 1.33 -2.30
N CYS A 38 7.73 1.52 -1.32
CA CYS A 38 7.93 2.79 -0.59
C CYS A 38 6.59 3.39 -0.12
N LYS A 39 5.74 2.54 0.45
CA LYS A 39 4.43 2.91 1.01
C LYS A 39 4.39 2.72 2.49
N ASP A 40 3.45 3.40 3.12
CA ASP A 40 3.18 3.17 4.54
C ASP A 40 2.45 1.82 4.70
N PRO A 41 2.88 0.93 5.60
CA PRO A 41 2.24 -0.36 5.80
C PRO A 41 0.76 -0.21 6.19
N THR A 42 0.36 0.88 6.84
CA THR A 42 -1.05 1.14 7.16
C THR A 42 -1.90 1.46 5.92
N THR A 43 -1.27 1.84 4.80
CA THR A 43 -1.92 1.99 3.50
C THR A 43 -2.18 0.63 2.87
N ILE A 44 -1.24 -0.31 3.04
CA ILE A 44 -1.35 -1.69 2.54
C ILE A 44 -2.39 -2.48 3.37
N SER A 45 -2.42 -2.31 4.69
CA SER A 45 -3.37 -3.02 5.58
C SER A 45 -4.82 -2.56 5.48
N LYS A 46 -5.11 -1.50 4.72
CA LYS A 46 -6.48 -0.98 4.51
C LYS A 46 -7.09 -1.43 3.18
N GLU A 47 -6.32 -2.12 2.34
CA GLU A 47 -6.81 -2.83 1.16
C GLU A 47 -7.30 -4.23 1.56
#